data_AF-A0A961AG65-F1
#
_entry.id   AF-A0A961AG65-F1
#
_cell.length_a   1.000
_cell.length_b   1.000
_cell.length_c   1.000
_cell.angle_alpha   90.00
_cell.angle_beta   90.00
_cell.angle_gamma   90.00
#
_symmetry.space_group_name_H-M   'P 1'
#
loop_
_entity.id
_entity.type
_entity.pdbx_description
1 polymer ?
#
loop_
_entity_poly.entity_id
_entity_poly.type
_entity_poly.pdbx_seq_one_letter_code
_entity_poly.pdbx_strand_id
1 'polypeptide(L)' 'MKTFLSVLALSLMASGAALAGKAVNTECPVSGKAVKANCTSEFDGKTVAFCCGKCKAKFDADPSKFADKVK' A
#
# COMPACT_ATOMS: atom_id res chain seq x y z
N MET A 1 26.95 23.94 34.92
CA MET A 1 27.24 24.79 33.75
C MET A 1 27.99 23.94 32.72
N LYS A 2 27.39 23.78 31.53
CA LYS A 2 27.94 23.23 30.28
C LYS A 2 28.20 21.71 30.30
N THR A 3 27.17 20.91 30.01
CA THR A 3 26.80 20.34 28.69
C THR A 3 27.12 18.84 28.74
N PHE A 4 26.20 17.92 29.08
CA PHE A 4 24.99 17.58 28.34
C PHE A 4 25.15 17.92 26.86
N LEU A 5 25.53 16.95 26.04
CA LEU A 5 25.35 16.83 24.59
C LEU A 5 26.50 15.94 24.05
N SER A 6 26.34 14.63 24.17
CA SER A 6 26.95 13.74 23.16
C SER A 6 25.78 13.15 22.40
N VAL A 7 25.42 13.90 21.38
CA VAL A 7 24.40 13.61 20.38
C VAL A 7 24.94 12.43 19.57
N LEU A 8 24.61 11.20 19.97
CA LEU A 8 24.70 10.06 19.08
C LEU A 8 23.54 10.19 18.09
N ALA A 9 23.81 10.97 17.04
CA ALA A 9 23.04 11.00 15.83
C ALA A 9 23.05 9.58 15.23
N LEU A 10 22.02 8.78 15.52
CA LEU A 10 21.63 7.68 14.66
C LEU A 10 20.50 8.20 13.76
N SER A 11 20.96 8.98 12.79
CA SER A 11 20.27 9.28 11.57
C SER A 11 19.86 7.99 10.83
N LEU A 12 18.73 8.07 10.12
CA LEU A 12 18.10 7.07 9.25
C LEU A 12 17.19 6.06 9.97
N MET A 13 15.94 6.48 10.21
CA MET A 13 14.83 5.58 9.89
C MET A 13 14.05 6.20 8.73
N ALA A 14 14.07 5.45 7.63
CA ALA A 14 13.59 5.78 6.31
C ALA A 14 12.24 6.48 6.32
N SER A 15 12.18 7.59 5.60
CA SER A 15 10.94 8.17 5.09
C SER A 15 10.30 7.17 4.14
N GLY A 16 9.58 6.19 4.69
CA GLY A 16 8.56 5.44 3.96
C GLY A 16 7.37 6.35 3.75
N ALA A 17 7.54 7.41 2.95
CA ALA A 17 6.40 8.08 2.35
C ALA A 17 5.77 7.04 1.43
N ALA A 18 4.72 6.38 1.93
CA ALA A 18 3.77 5.65 1.12
C ALA A 18 3.35 6.60 0.00
N LEU A 19 3.97 6.42 -1.16
CA LEU A 19 3.49 7.01 -2.39
C LEU A 19 2.14 6.34 -2.57
N ALA A 20 1.09 7.03 -2.13
CA ALA A 20 -0.28 6.79 -2.56
C ALA A 20 -0.33 7.08 -4.07
N GLY A 21 0.35 6.23 -4.83
CA GLY A 21 0.46 6.28 -6.26
C GLY A 21 -0.91 5.98 -6.84
N LYS A 22 -1.11 6.40 -8.08
CA LYS A 22 -2.29 5.97 -8.82
C LYS A 22 -2.36 4.44 -8.78
N ALA A 23 -3.56 3.93 -8.56
CA ALA A 23 -3.76 2.49 -8.52
C ALA A 23 -3.25 1.87 -9.83
N VAL A 24 -2.53 0.76 -9.72
CA VAL A 24 -1.93 0.07 -10.89
C VAL A 24 -2.98 -0.58 -11.78
N ASN A 25 -4.21 -0.68 -11.31
CA ASN A 25 -5.32 -1.35 -11.96
C ASN A 25 -6.56 -0.46 -12.09
N THR A 26 -7.28 -0.64 -13.20
CA THR A 26 -8.59 0.00 -13.48
C THR A 26 -9.76 -0.96 -13.21
N GLU A 27 -9.49 -2.26 -13.20
CA GLU A 27 -10.46 -3.32 -12.91
C GLU A 27 -10.09 -4.04 -11.61
N CYS A 28 -11.11 -4.43 -10.84
CA CYS A 28 -10.96 -5.08 -9.55
C CYS A 28 -10.37 -6.49 -9.75
N PRO A 29 -9.22 -6.82 -9.16
CA PRO A 29 -8.56 -8.11 -9.38
C PRO A 29 -9.37 -9.29 -8.81
N VAL A 30 -10.31 -9.01 -7.89
CA VAL A 30 -11.18 -10.01 -7.26
C VAL A 30 -12.45 -10.28 -8.07
N SER A 31 -13.01 -9.28 -8.75
CA SER A 31 -14.36 -9.37 -9.36
C SER A 31 -14.45 -8.94 -10.83
N GLY A 32 -13.41 -8.34 -11.39
CA GLY A 32 -13.38 -7.79 -12.76
C GLY A 32 -14.22 -6.52 -12.96
N LYS A 33 -14.82 -5.95 -11.91
CA LYS A 33 -15.60 -4.70 -12.02
C LYS A 33 -14.70 -3.48 -11.95
N ALA A 34 -15.15 -2.34 -12.49
CA ALA A 34 -14.45 -1.06 -12.34
C ALA A 34 -14.10 -0.75 -10.88
N VAL A 35 -12.87 -0.29 -10.65
CA VAL A 35 -12.37 0.03 -9.31
C VAL A 35 -12.96 1.34 -8.78
N LYS A 36 -12.94 1.49 -7.45
CA LYS A 36 -13.24 2.76 -6.78
C LYS A 36 -12.00 3.25 -6.04
N ALA A 37 -11.66 4.52 -6.22
CA ALA A 37 -10.46 5.14 -5.63
C ALA A 37 -10.45 5.10 -4.09
N ASN A 38 -11.63 5.00 -3.46
CA ASN A 38 -11.79 4.93 -2.00
C ASN A 38 -11.60 3.52 -1.41
N CYS A 39 -11.25 2.51 -2.21
CA CYS A 39 -10.96 1.16 -1.74
C CYS A 39 -9.61 0.74 -2.31
N THR A 40 -8.51 1.13 -1.66
CA THR A 40 -7.15 0.77 -2.09
C THR A 40 -6.39 -0.03 -1.01
N SER A 41 -5.42 -0.83 -1.43
CA SER A 41 -4.46 -1.52 -0.56
C SER A 41 -3.06 -1.44 -1.17
N GLU A 42 -2.03 -1.42 -0.34
CA GLU A 42 -0.64 -1.46 -0.82
C GLU A 42 -0.17 -2.92 -0.87
N PHE A 43 0.30 -3.34 -2.04
CA PHE A 43 0.84 -4.68 -2.26
C PHE A 43 2.11 -4.58 -3.10
N ASP A 44 3.22 -5.09 -2.59
CA ASP A 44 4.52 -5.09 -3.29
C ASP A 44 4.98 -3.67 -3.75
N GLY A 45 4.73 -2.66 -2.91
CA GLY A 45 5.03 -1.26 -3.22
C GLY A 45 4.11 -0.61 -4.27
N LYS A 46 3.05 -1.31 -4.69
CA LYS A 46 2.03 -0.82 -5.63
C LYS A 46 0.72 -0.54 -4.91
N THR A 47 0.02 0.52 -5.31
CA THR A 47 -1.36 0.76 -4.87
C THR A 47 -2.32 -0.04 -5.74
N VAL A 48 -3.16 -0.87 -5.12
CA VAL A 48 -4.18 -1.70 -5.78
C VAL A 48 -5.56 -1.16 -5.42
N ALA A 49 -6.41 -0.89 -6.40
CA ALA A 49 -7.78 -0.44 -6.16
C ALA A 49 -8.81 -1.57 -6.32
N PHE A 50 -9.94 -1.44 -5.62
CA PHE A 50 -11.00 -2.44 -5.57
C PHE A 50 -12.36 -1.80 -5.83
N CYS A 51 -13.31 -2.58 -6.36
CA CYS A 51 -14.66 -2.08 -6.61
C CYS A 51 -15.48 -1.85 -5.32
N CYS A 52 -15.08 -2.49 -4.21
CA CYS A 52 -15.71 -2.39 -2.90
C CYS A 52 -14.82 -2.92 -1.76
N GLY A 53 -15.19 -2.59 -0.51
CA GLY A 53 -14.46 -3.03 0.69
C GLY A 53 -14.43 -4.55 0.88
N LYS A 54 -15.43 -5.30 0.41
CA LYS A 54 -15.40 -6.78 0.46
C LYS A 54 -14.30 -7.37 -0.42
N CYS A 55 -14.04 -6.77 -1.59
CA CYS A 55 -12.96 -7.21 -2.47
C CYS A 55 -11.60 -6.83 -1.88
N LYS A 56 -11.47 -5.61 -1.32
CA LYS A 56 -10.29 -5.22 -0.55
C LYS A 56 -9.99 -6.23 0.57
N ALA A 57 -10.98 -6.55 1.40
CA ALA A 57 -10.79 -7.50 2.51
C ALA A 57 -10.40 -8.91 2.04
N LYS A 58 -10.96 -9.41 0.93
CA LYS A 58 -10.54 -10.69 0.33
C LYS A 58 -9.11 -10.65 -0.18
N PHE A 59 -8.71 -9.54 -0.79
CA PHE A 59 -7.35 -9.33 -1.25
C PHE A 59 -6.38 -9.25 -0.06
N ASP A 60 -6.69 -8.46 0.97
CA ASP A 60 -5.83 -8.33 2.16
C ASP A 60 -5.68 -9.67 2.91
N ALA A 61 -6.70 -10.53 2.88
CA ALA A 61 -6.65 -11.85 3.50
C ALA A 61 -5.76 -12.86 2.76
N ASP A 62 -5.68 -12.77 1.43
CA ASP A 62 -4.89 -13.68 0.60
C ASP A 62 -4.48 -13.00 -0.72
N PRO A 63 -3.53 -12.05 -0.67
CA PRO A 63 -3.18 -11.23 -1.82
C PRO A 63 -2.43 -12.03 -2.89
N SER A 64 -1.73 -13.09 -2.48
CA SER A 64 -1.02 -14.02 -3.36
C SER A 64 -1.95 -14.66 -4.40
N LYS A 65 -3.21 -14.96 -4.05
CA LYS A 65 -4.21 -15.47 -5.00
C LYS A 65 -4.59 -14.50 -6.12
N PHE A 66 -4.33 -13.21 -5.92
CA PHE A 66 -4.70 -12.15 -6.84
C PHE A 66 -3.48 -11.41 -7.41
N ALA A 67 -2.26 -11.78 -7.01
CA ALA A 67 -1.01 -11.13 -7.41
C ALA A 67 -0.84 -11.11 -8.95
N ASP A 68 -1.26 -12.15 -9.66
CA ASP A 68 -1.22 -12.21 -11.12
C ASP A 68 -2.06 -11.15 -11.83
N LYS A 69 -3.06 -10.59 -11.13
CA LYS A 69 -3.97 -9.56 -11.64
C LYS A 69 -3.54 -8.14 -11.22
N VAL A 70 -2.45 -8.02 -10.46
CA VAL A 70 -1.96 -6.79 -9.84
C VAL A 70 -0.51 -6.47 -10.28
N LYS A 71 0.12 -7.36 -11.05
CA LYS A 71 1.48 -7.19 -11.57
C LYS A 71 1.56 -6.19 -12.71
#